data_AF-A0A502WQT3-F1
#
_entry.id   AF-A0A502WQT3-F1
#
_cell.length_a   1.000
_cell.length_b   1.000
_cell.length_c   1.000
_cell.angle_alpha   90.00
_cell.angle_beta   90.00
_cell.angle_gamma   90.00
#
_symmetry.space_group_name_H-M   'P 1'
#
loop_
_entity.id
_entity.type
_entity.pdbx_description
1 polymer ?
#
loop_
_entity_poly.entity_id
_entity_poly.type
_entity_poly.pdbx_seq_one_letter_code
_entity_poly.pdbx_strand_id
1 'polypeptide(L)'
;MKNTIAVKIFAKVMAAIQGGISAFAVFGHPGKAKAIDLIWRTRDDLLAAYLSAPDKIEFCASLPWIGGITKYHLAKNFGADVAKPDVHLQRLADREGVTPQQLCERLARDSGYKIATVDVLLWRACANGILNSRTGEIAA
;
A
#
# COMPACT_ATOMS: atom_id res chain seq x y z
N MET A 1 10.52 4.24 -14.13
CA MET A 1 9.10 4.03 -14.54
C MET A 1 8.26 5.14 -13.92
N LYS A 2 7.38 5.79 -14.68
CA LYS A 2 6.41 6.72 -14.08
C LYS A 2 5.41 5.92 -13.23
N ASN A 3 5.08 6.41 -12.03
CA ASN A 3 4.12 5.81 -11.09
C ASN A 3 2.65 5.90 -11.57
N THR A 4 2.40 5.70 -12.86
CA THR A 4 1.11 5.99 -13.53
C THR A 4 0.53 4.80 -14.28
N ILE A 5 1.29 3.71 -14.45
CA ILE A 5 0.81 2.51 -15.18
C ILE A 5 -0.47 1.95 -14.56
N ALA A 6 -0.52 1.90 -13.22
CA ALA A 6 -1.68 1.39 -12.49
C ALA A 6 -2.95 2.21 -12.70
N VAL A 7 -2.86 3.50 -13.07
CA VAL A 7 -4.00 4.41 -13.21
C VAL A 7 -4.96 3.93 -14.31
N LYS A 8 -4.42 3.52 -15.46
CA LYS A 8 -5.25 3.04 -16.59
C LYS A 8 -5.95 1.73 -16.26
N ILE A 9 -5.25 0.82 -15.58
CA ILE A 9 -5.81 -0.47 -15.15
C ILE A 9 -6.92 -0.23 -14.12
N PHE A 10 -6.64 0.61 -13.12
CA PHE A 10 -7.61 1.00 -12.09
C PHE A 10 -8.88 1.57 -12.71
N ALA A 11 -8.77 2.55 -13.61
CA ALA A 11 -9.93 3.18 -14.25
C ALA A 11 -10.80 2.15 -15.00
N LYS A 12 -10.18 1.23 -15.74
CA LYS A 12 -10.91 0.16 -16.46
C LYS A 12 -11.64 -0.78 -15.49
N VAL A 13 -10.96 -1.22 -14.44
CA VAL A 13 -11.54 -2.12 -13.43
C VAL A 13 -12.70 -1.45 -12.72
N MET A 14 -12.53 -0.20 -12.28
CA MET A 14 -13.59 0.56 -11.61
C MET A 14 -14.84 0.71 -12.48
N ALA A 15 -14.66 1.09 -13.75
CA ALA A 15 -15.78 1.23 -14.69
C ALA A 15 -16.55 -0.10 -14.87
N ALA A 16 -15.83 -1.22 -14.98
CA ALA A 16 -16.44 -2.54 -15.10
C ALA A 16 -17.28 -2.90 -13.86
N ILE A 17 -16.69 -2.86 -12.67
CA ILE A 17 -17.37 -3.33 -11.45
C ILE A 17 -18.51 -2.39 -11.02
N GLN A 18 -18.42 -1.08 -11.31
CA GLN A 18 -19.52 -0.14 -11.12
C GLN A 18 -20.70 -0.45 -12.06
N GLY A 19 -20.42 -0.93 -13.27
CA GLY A 19 -21.43 -1.39 -14.24
C GLY A 19 -21.94 -2.80 -13.98
N GLY A 20 -21.56 -3.45 -12.88
CA GLY A 20 -21.93 -4.85 -12.59
C GLY A 20 -21.19 -5.90 -13.44
N ILE A 21 -20.12 -5.51 -14.13
CA ILE A 21 -19.29 -6.39 -14.94
C ILE A 21 -18.12 -6.89 -14.10
N SER A 22 -17.81 -8.19 -14.19
CA SER A 22 -16.64 -8.77 -13.54
C SER A 22 -15.34 -8.07 -13.96
N ALA A 23 -14.46 -7.82 -13.00
CA ALA A 23 -13.12 -7.30 -13.24
C ALA A 23 -12.31 -8.18 -14.20
N PHE A 24 -12.64 -9.47 -14.33
CA PHE A 24 -11.97 -10.40 -15.24
C PHE A 24 -12.01 -9.91 -16.69
N ALA A 25 -13.13 -9.32 -17.12
CA ALA A 25 -13.34 -8.85 -18.49
C ALA A 25 -12.32 -7.80 -18.96
N VAL A 26 -11.74 -7.03 -18.02
CA VAL A 26 -10.82 -5.92 -18.31
C VAL A 26 -9.42 -6.11 -17.73
N PHE A 27 -9.27 -6.99 -16.75
CA PHE A 27 -7.99 -7.26 -16.07
C PHE A 27 -7.34 -8.58 -16.48
N GLY A 28 -8.12 -9.59 -16.89
CA GLY A 28 -7.64 -10.86 -17.44
C GLY A 28 -6.96 -11.82 -16.45
N HIS A 29 -6.66 -11.39 -15.21
CA HIS A 29 -6.07 -12.27 -14.20
C HIS A 29 -7.15 -12.96 -13.35
N PRO A 30 -7.34 -14.29 -13.44
CA PRO A 30 -8.50 -14.97 -12.87
C PRO A 30 -8.60 -14.85 -11.34
N GLY A 31 -7.51 -15.12 -10.61
CA GLY A 31 -7.51 -15.07 -9.15
C GLY A 31 -7.76 -13.66 -8.59
N LYS A 32 -6.99 -12.67 -9.07
CA LYS A 32 -7.17 -11.26 -8.68
C LYS A 32 -8.54 -10.71 -9.07
N ALA A 33 -9.06 -11.05 -10.24
CA ALA A 33 -10.40 -10.63 -10.65
C ALA A 33 -11.46 -11.19 -9.70
N LYS A 34 -11.40 -12.49 -9.36
CA LYS A 34 -12.30 -13.10 -8.38
C LYS A 34 -12.22 -12.41 -7.01
N ALA A 35 -11.03 -12.02 -6.58
CA ALA A 35 -10.85 -11.28 -5.34
C ALA A 35 -11.48 -9.88 -5.40
N ILE A 36 -11.23 -9.14 -6.49
CA ILE A 36 -11.83 -7.81 -6.71
C ILE A 36 -13.36 -7.90 -6.72
N ASP A 37 -13.93 -8.84 -7.45
CA ASP A 37 -15.39 -9.02 -7.56
C ASP A 37 -16.03 -9.38 -6.21
N LEU A 38 -15.38 -10.26 -5.45
CA LEU A 38 -15.82 -10.61 -4.09
C LEU A 38 -15.78 -9.40 -3.17
N ILE A 39 -14.63 -8.72 -3.08
CA ILE A 39 -14.45 -7.54 -2.23
C ILE A 39 -15.45 -6.45 -2.62
N TRP A 40 -15.65 -6.20 -3.91
CA TRP A 40 -16.59 -5.18 -4.38
C TRP A 40 -18.01 -5.48 -3.93
N ARG A 41 -18.46 -6.74 -4.03
CA ARG A 41 -19.81 -7.16 -3.63
C ARG A 41 -20.05 -7.07 -2.12
N THR A 42 -19.03 -7.37 -1.30
CA THR A 42 -19.15 -7.42 0.17
C THR A 42 -18.47 -6.24 0.87
N ARG A 43 -18.17 -5.15 0.15
CA ARG A 43 -17.32 -4.05 0.65
C ARG A 43 -17.86 -3.38 1.90
N ASP A 44 -19.18 -3.29 2.06
CA ASP A 44 -19.80 -2.62 3.21
C ASP A 44 -19.61 -3.47 4.48
N ASP A 45 -19.84 -4.78 4.39
CA ASP A 45 -19.57 -5.73 5.48
C ASP A 45 -18.07 -5.77 5.82
N LEU A 46 -17.22 -5.77 4.80
CA LEU A 46 -15.75 -5.75 4.98
C LEU A 46 -15.30 -4.45 5.64
N LEU A 47 -15.90 -3.30 5.31
CA LEU A 47 -15.57 -2.03 5.93
C LEU A 47 -16.02 -2.02 7.39
N ALA A 48 -17.24 -2.48 7.70
CA ALA A 48 -17.71 -2.60 9.08
C ALA A 48 -16.78 -3.51 9.90
N ALA A 49 -16.41 -4.67 9.37
CA ALA A 49 -15.50 -5.60 10.01
C ALA A 49 -14.09 -5.00 10.18
N TYR A 50 -13.58 -4.26 9.19
CA TYR A 50 -12.31 -3.53 9.30
C TYR A 50 -12.37 -2.51 10.44
N LEU A 51 -13.44 -1.71 10.53
CA LEU A 51 -13.59 -0.68 11.55
C LEU A 51 -13.66 -1.28 12.96
N SER A 52 -14.30 -2.44 13.13
CA SER A 52 -14.37 -3.15 14.41
C SER A 52 -13.13 -3.98 14.75
N ALA A 53 -12.28 -4.32 13.78
CA ALA A 53 -11.14 -5.19 14.01
C ALA A 53 -10.14 -4.60 15.02
N PRO A 54 -9.66 -5.36 16.02
CA PRO A 54 -8.64 -4.87 16.96
C PRO A 54 -7.27 -4.72 16.28
N ASP A 55 -6.95 -5.64 15.37
CA ASP A 55 -5.74 -5.59 14.55
C ASP A 55 -6.12 -5.34 13.08
N LYS A 56 -5.85 -4.11 12.61
CA LYS A 56 -6.14 -3.69 11.24
C LYS A 56 -5.25 -4.40 10.21
N ILE A 57 -4.00 -4.71 10.56
CA ILE A 57 -3.03 -5.34 9.66
C ILE A 57 -3.41 -6.78 9.43
N GLU A 58 -3.77 -7.49 10.50
CA GLU A 58 -4.18 -8.89 10.41
C GLU A 58 -5.54 -9.04 9.72
N PHE A 59 -6.48 -8.13 9.97
CA PHE A 59 -7.70 -8.06 9.17
C PHE A 59 -7.39 -7.92 7.68
N CYS A 60 -6.52 -6.99 7.28
CA CYS A 60 -6.13 -6.84 5.89
C CYS A 60 -5.46 -8.10 5.32
N ALA A 61 -4.68 -8.84 6.11
CA ALA A 61 -4.04 -10.09 5.71
C ALA A 61 -5.05 -11.20 5.39
N SER A 62 -6.23 -11.18 6.02
CA SER A 62 -7.31 -12.16 5.79
C SER A 62 -7.99 -12.02 4.42
N LEU A 63 -7.83 -10.86 3.76
CA LEU A 63 -8.50 -10.57 2.50
C LEU A 63 -7.86 -11.34 1.33
N PRO A 64 -8.68 -11.80 0.36
CA PRO A 64 -8.18 -12.56 -0.76
C PRO A 64 -7.18 -11.72 -1.58
N TRP A 65 -6.06 -12.34 -1.96
CA TRP A 65 -5.00 -11.71 -2.76
C TRP A 65 -4.29 -10.52 -2.10
N ILE A 66 -4.44 -10.34 -0.79
CA ILE A 66 -3.57 -9.49 0.01
C ILE A 66 -2.44 -10.34 0.60
N GLY A 67 -1.20 -9.93 0.35
CA GLY A 67 0.01 -10.63 0.76
C GLY A 67 0.74 -9.92 1.90
N GLY A 68 1.86 -10.52 2.34
CA GLY A 68 2.62 -10.08 3.51
C GLY A 68 3.07 -8.61 3.48
N ILE A 69 3.28 -8.01 2.31
CA ILE A 69 3.62 -6.58 2.16
C ILE A 69 2.36 -5.73 1.92
N THR A 70 1.44 -6.20 1.06
CA THR A 70 0.28 -5.39 0.66
C THR A 70 -0.73 -5.21 1.78
N LYS A 71 -0.73 -6.05 2.83
CA LYS A 71 -1.54 -5.84 4.04
C LYS A 71 -1.22 -4.52 4.73
N TYR A 72 0.07 -4.15 4.85
CA TYR A 72 0.49 -2.88 5.43
C TYR A 72 0.06 -1.70 4.55
N HIS A 73 0.15 -1.86 3.22
CA HIS A 73 -0.32 -0.83 2.29
C HIS A 73 -1.81 -0.54 2.47
N LEU A 74 -2.63 -1.60 2.55
CA LEU A 74 -4.07 -1.48 2.69
C LEU A 74 -4.44 -0.87 4.04
N ALA A 75 -3.90 -1.40 5.15
CA ALA A 75 -4.16 -0.87 6.49
C ALA A 75 -3.79 0.61 6.60
N LYS A 76 -2.61 1.00 6.06
CA LYS A 76 -2.16 2.40 6.03
C LYS A 76 -3.13 3.30 5.26
N ASN A 77 -3.60 2.88 4.10
CA ASN A 77 -4.56 3.65 3.30
C ASN A 77 -5.92 3.81 4.00
N PHE A 78 -6.25 2.89 4.91
CA PHE A 78 -7.43 2.97 5.77
C PHE A 78 -7.11 3.52 7.19
N GLY A 79 -6.00 4.26 7.33
CA GLY A 79 -5.72 5.09 8.50
C GLY A 79 -4.84 4.46 9.59
N ALA A 80 -4.37 3.21 9.44
CA ALA A 80 -3.40 2.64 10.36
C ALA A 80 -2.05 3.39 10.27
N ASP A 81 -1.47 3.75 11.40
CA ASP A 81 -0.20 4.50 11.44
C ASP A 81 1.01 3.56 11.38
N VAL A 82 1.24 2.97 10.21
CA VAL A 82 2.27 1.94 9.98
C VAL A 82 3.06 2.20 8.71
N ALA A 83 4.32 1.77 8.69
CA ALA A 83 5.14 1.75 7.49
C ALA A 83 4.87 0.48 6.67
N LYS A 84 4.89 0.61 5.35
CA LYS A 84 4.82 -0.52 4.42
C LYS A 84 6.25 -0.90 4.00
N PRO A 85 6.71 -2.13 4.28
CA PRO A 85 8.07 -2.56 3.99
C PRO A 85 8.24 -2.88 2.49
N ASP A 86 8.15 -1.86 1.63
CA ASP A 86 8.47 -2.02 0.20
C ASP A 86 9.96 -1.90 -0.08
N VAL A 87 10.32 -2.19 -1.33
CA VAL A 87 11.71 -2.26 -1.77
C VAL A 87 12.51 -0.96 -1.54
N HIS A 88 11.90 0.22 -1.59
CA HIS A 88 12.60 1.49 -1.35
C HIS A 88 12.85 1.69 0.14
N LEU A 89 11.82 1.54 0.96
CA LEU A 89 11.94 1.69 2.41
C LEU A 89 12.85 0.61 3.01
N GLN A 90 12.76 -0.64 2.54
CA GLN A 90 13.64 -1.72 2.98
C GLN A 90 15.11 -1.37 2.72
N ARG A 91 15.44 -0.93 1.51
CA ARG A 91 16.83 -0.54 1.19
C ARG A 91 17.33 0.63 2.02
N LEU A 92 16.48 1.62 2.31
CA LEU A 92 16.85 2.73 3.20
C LEU A 92 17.10 2.23 4.62
N ALA A 93 16.23 1.37 5.14
CA ALA A 93 16.32 0.83 6.49
C ALA A 93 17.54 -0.09 6.67
N ASP A 94 17.85 -0.92 5.66
CA ASP A 94 19.01 -1.81 5.65
C ASP A 94 20.33 -1.04 5.83
N ARG A 95 20.42 0.20 5.33
CA ARG A 95 21.61 1.06 5.48
C ARG A 95 21.87 1.49 6.92
N GLU A 96 20.82 1.57 7.71
CA GLU A 96 20.87 1.94 9.14
C GLU A 96 20.80 0.71 10.05
N GLY A 97 20.68 -0.51 9.49
CA GLY A 97 20.54 -1.75 10.26
C GLY A 97 19.21 -1.84 11.02
N VAL A 98 18.15 -1.20 10.53
CA VAL A 98 16.83 -1.16 11.17
C VAL A 98 15.74 -1.69 10.24
N THR A 99 14.53 -1.88 10.77
CA THR A 99 13.35 -2.19 9.95
C THR A 99 12.75 -0.91 9.33
N PRO A 100 11.99 -1.03 8.22
CA PRO A 100 11.21 0.09 7.66
C PRO A 100 10.32 0.81 8.68
N GLN A 101 9.72 0.05 9.60
CA GLN A 101 8.90 0.59 10.67
C GLN A 101 9.74 1.46 11.62
N GLN A 102 10.86 0.94 12.12
CA GLN A 102 11.75 1.69 13.02
C GLN A 102 12.34 2.93 12.36
N LEU A 103 12.71 2.86 11.07
CA LEU A 103 13.17 4.01 10.30
C LEU A 103 12.08 5.11 10.27
N CYS A 104 10.84 4.73 9.94
CA CYS A 104 9.74 5.70 9.86
C CYS A 104 9.34 6.23 11.25
N GLU A 105 9.39 5.41 12.31
CA GLU A 105 9.16 5.82 13.70
C GLU A 105 10.18 6.86 14.18
N ARG A 106 11.48 6.64 13.89
CA ARG A 106 12.53 7.59 14.22
C ARG A 106 12.26 8.94 13.56
N LEU A 107 12.07 8.94 12.23
CA LEU A 107 11.83 10.15 11.46
C LEU A 107 10.49 10.82 11.80
N ALA A 108 9.47 10.05 12.18
CA ALA A 108 8.19 10.57 12.67
C ALA A 108 8.39 11.37 13.97
N ARG A 109 9.17 10.83 14.93
CA ARG A 109 9.54 11.57 16.15
C ARG A 109 10.31 12.84 15.85
N ASP A 110 11.26 12.80 14.91
CA ASP A 110 12.11 13.95 14.58
C ASP A 110 11.36 15.05 13.82
N SER A 111 10.36 14.69 13.00
CA SER A 111 9.63 15.61 12.13
C SER A 111 8.27 16.06 12.66
N GLY A 112 7.70 15.35 13.63
CA GLY A 112 6.32 15.53 14.09
C GLY A 112 5.25 14.98 13.13
N TYR A 113 5.64 14.34 12.02
CA TYR A 113 4.71 13.64 11.12
C TYR A 113 4.34 12.25 11.65
N LYS A 114 3.21 11.73 11.16
CA LYS A 114 2.82 10.33 11.36
C LYS A 114 3.79 9.37 10.65
N ILE A 115 3.92 8.14 11.16
CA ILE A 115 4.73 7.07 10.56
C ILE A 115 4.28 6.83 9.11
N ALA A 116 2.96 6.72 8.90
CA ALA A 116 2.35 6.56 7.59
C ALA A 116 2.67 7.73 6.63
N THR A 117 2.80 8.96 7.14
CA THR A 117 3.16 10.14 6.35
C THR A 117 4.63 10.08 5.94
N VAL A 118 5.53 9.74 6.87
CA VAL A 118 6.96 9.58 6.59
C VAL A 118 7.19 8.50 5.53
N ASP A 119 6.52 7.34 5.66
CA ASP A 119 6.55 6.28 4.65
C ASP A 119 6.23 6.81 3.25
N VAL A 120 5.13 7.56 3.12
CA VAL A 120 4.68 8.10 1.83
C VAL A 120 5.69 9.08 1.27
N LEU A 121 6.27 9.95 2.11
CA LEU A 121 7.29 10.91 1.69
C LEU A 121 8.55 10.22 1.18
N LEU A 122 9.10 9.28 1.94
CA LEU A 122 10.31 8.53 1.56
C LEU A 122 10.06 7.72 0.29
N TRP A 123 8.96 6.96 0.24
CA TRP A 123 8.61 6.18 -0.93
C TRP A 123 8.48 7.08 -2.16
N ARG A 124 7.80 8.23 -2.05
CA ARG A 124 7.57 9.12 -3.17
C ARG A 124 8.86 9.81 -3.63
N ALA A 125 9.71 10.23 -2.70
CA ALA A 125 11.01 10.80 -3.00
C ALA A 125 11.88 9.79 -3.76
N CYS A 126 11.89 8.52 -3.32
CA CYS A 126 12.61 7.45 -4.01
C CYS A 126 12.04 7.15 -5.40
N ALA A 127 10.72 7.03 -5.51
CA ALA A 127 10.07 6.69 -6.77
C ALA A 127 10.21 7.81 -7.82
N ASN A 128 10.41 9.05 -7.37
CA ASN A 128 10.66 10.21 -8.23
C ASN A 128 12.15 10.50 -8.48
N GLY A 129 13.06 9.74 -7.87
CA GLY A 129 14.51 9.96 -8.02
C GLY A 129 15.09 11.13 -7.21
N ILE A 130 14.30 11.73 -6.31
CA ILE A 130 14.76 12.76 -5.37
C ILE A 130 15.68 12.16 -4.31
N LEU A 131 15.41 10.93 -3.88
CA LEU A 131 16.22 10.19 -2.90
C LEU A 131 16.63 8.84 -3.48
N ASN A 132 17.92 8.56 -3.61
CA ASN A 132 18.37 7.25 -4.06
C ASN A 132 18.25 6.23 -2.92
N SER A 133 17.30 5.30 -3.00
CA SER A 133 17.09 4.29 -1.94
C SER A 133 18.29 3.36 -1.71
N ARG A 134 19.26 3.27 -2.63
CA ARG A 134 20.45 2.43 -2.48
C ARG A 134 21.60 3.17 -1.80
N THR A 135 21.82 4.44 -2.15
CA THR A 135 22.95 5.24 -1.66
C THR A 135 22.58 6.19 -0.52
N GLY A 136 21.30 6.53 -0.37
CA GLY A 136 20.82 7.53 0.58
C GLY A 136 21.04 8.98 0.13
N GLU A 137 21.59 9.19 -1.07
CA GLU A 137 21.86 10.53 -1.61
C GLU A 137 20.58 11.21 -2.07
N ILE A 138 20.45 12.49 -1.74
CA ILE A 138 19.37 13.36 -2.22
C ILE A 138 19.87 14.05 -3.49
N ALA A 139 19.09 13.97 -4.58
CA ALA A 139 19.37 14.72 -5.79
C ALA A 139 19.26 16.21 -5.50
N ALA A 140 20.34 16.95 -5.75
CA ALA A 140 20.40 18.42 -5.65
C ALA A 140 19.55 19.09 -6.74
#